data_AF-A0A537WCC6-F1
#
_entry.id   AF-A0A537WCC6-F1
#
_cell.length_a   1.000
_cell.length_b   1.000
_cell.length_c   1.000
_cell.angle_alpha   90.00
_cell.angle_beta   90.00
_cell.angle_gamma   90.00
#
_symmetry.space_group_name_H-M   'P 1'
#
loop_
_entity.id
_entity.type
_entity.pdbx_description
1 polymer ?
#
loop_
_entity_poly.entity_id
_entity_poly.type
_entity_poly.pdbx_seq_one_letter_code
_entity_poly.pdbx_strand_id
1 'polypeptide(L)'
;MQSGLALIALGLLLLPFASTLPPLIVAVTGLSIGMGAMQPSLNSLISRRAAAEEQGEVMGLAQSVGSLSRVLGPIIAGALFEAFGRN
;
A
#
# COMPACT_ATOMS: atom_id res chain seq x y z
N MET A 1 -5.70 0.89 -11.96
CA MET A 1 -5.92 0.35 -10.60
C MET A 1 -5.50 -1.12 -10.48
N GLN A 2 -6.05 -2.05 -11.27
CA GLN A 2 -5.68 -3.48 -11.21
C GLN A 2 -4.18 -3.74 -11.45
N SER A 3 -3.57 -3.04 -12.41
CA SER A 3 -2.12 -3.14 -12.68
C SER A 3 -1.24 -2.68 -11.52
N GLY A 4 -1.63 -1.61 -10.81
CA GLY A 4 -0.92 -1.11 -9.62
C GLY A 4 -1.05 -2.08 -8.43
N LEU A 5 -2.25 -2.64 -8.22
CA LEU A 5 -2.47 -3.68 -7.21
C LEU A 5 -1.63 -4.94 -7.48
N ALA A 6 -1.57 -5.37 -8.74
CA ALA A 6 -0.79 -6.53 -9.15
C ALA A 6 0.71 -6.32 -8.89
N LEU A 7 1.24 -5.14 -9.17
CA LEU A 7 2.64 -4.79 -8.88
C LEU A 7 2.95 -4.77 -7.38
N ILE A 8 2.03 -4.24 -6.56
CA ILE A 8 2.17 -4.27 -5.09
C ILE A 8 2.16 -5.72 -4.59
N ALA A 9 1.21 -6.54 -5.05
CA ALA A 9 1.11 -7.95 -4.66
C ALA A 9 2.36 -8.75 -5.07
N LEU A 10 2.87 -8.54 -6.28
CA LEU A 10 4.12 -9.14 -6.75
C LEU A 10 5.32 -8.70 -5.93
N GLY A 11 5.45 -7.40 -5.63
CA GLY A 11 6.52 -6.87 -4.78
C GLY A 11 6.51 -7.47 -3.38
N LEU A 12 5.33 -7.54 -2.74
CA LEU A 12 5.16 -8.17 -1.43
C LEU A 12 5.45 -9.67 -1.43
N LEU A 13 5.08 -10.38 -2.51
CA LEU A 13 5.34 -11.81 -2.65
C LEU A 13 6.83 -12.10 -2.86
N LEU A 14 7.57 -11.22 -3.53
CA LEU A 14 9.00 -11.40 -3.81
C LEU A 14 9.90 -11.06 -2.61
N LEU A 15 9.44 -10.20 -1.69
CA LEU A 15 10.22 -9.74 -0.53
C LEU A 15 10.74 -10.88 0.38
N PRO A 16 9.95 -11.91 0.75
CA PRO A 16 10.44 -13.03 1.58
C PRO A 16 11.56 -13.84 0.92
N PHE A 17 11.64 -13.85 -0.40
CA PHE A 17 12.63 -14.61 -1.18
C PHE A 17 13.87 -13.77 -1.53
N ALA A 18 13.90 -12.49 -1.17
CA ALA A 18 15.00 -11.58 -1.48
C ALA A 18 16.15 -11.75 -0.48
N SER A 19 16.96 -12.80 -0.65
CA SER A 19 18.12 -13.09 0.22
C SER A 19 19.37 -12.26 -0.11
N THR A 20 19.36 -11.50 -1.21
CA THR A 20 20.50 -10.70 -1.69
C THR A 20 20.05 -9.30 -2.16
N LEU A 21 20.99 -8.37 -2.29
CA LEU A 21 20.70 -6.97 -2.63
C LEU A 21 19.95 -6.80 -3.98
N PRO A 22 20.36 -7.47 -5.09
CA PRO A 22 19.71 -7.27 -6.38
C PRO A 22 18.19 -7.61 -6.43
N PRO A 23 17.72 -8.78 -5.95
CA PRO A 23 16.29 -9.07 -5.94
C PRO A 23 15.50 -8.18 -4.98
N LEU A 24 16.12 -7.71 -3.89
CA LEU A 24 15.51 -6.75 -2.98
C LEU A 24 15.21 -5.42 -3.68
N ILE A 25 16.18 -4.90 -4.45
CA ILE A 25 16.00 -3.66 -5.23
C ILE A 25 14.83 -3.83 -6.21
N VAL A 26 14.79 -4.93 -6.97
CA VAL A 26 13.71 -5.20 -7.94
C VAL A 26 12.34 -5.25 -7.25
N ALA A 27 12.23 -5.96 -6.12
CA ALA A 27 10.98 -6.06 -5.38
C ALA A 27 10.49 -4.70 -4.85
N VAL A 28 11.39 -3.91 -4.25
CA VAL A 28 11.06 -2.58 -3.71
C VAL A 28 10.74 -1.58 -4.82
N THR A 29 11.45 -1.62 -5.95
CA THR A 29 11.15 -0.78 -7.12
C THR A 29 9.76 -1.10 -7.66
N GLY A 30 9.43 -2.39 -7.85
CA GLY A 30 8.09 -2.81 -8.28
C GLY A 30 6.99 -2.36 -7.32
N LEU A 31 7.22 -2.51 -6.01
CA LEU A 31 6.32 -2.04 -4.96
C LEU A 31 6.10 -0.53 -5.05
N SER A 32 7.17 0.24 -5.19
CA SER A 32 7.14 1.71 -5.27
C SER A 32 6.38 2.21 -6.49
N ILE A 33 6.60 1.59 -7.66
CA ILE A 33 5.86 1.90 -8.88
C ILE A 33 4.38 1.57 -8.71
N GLY A 34 4.07 0.39 -8.16
CA GLY A 34 2.70 -0.02 -7.89
C GLY A 34 1.95 0.93 -6.96
N MET A 35 2.59 1.35 -5.86
CA MET A 35 2.05 2.34 -4.93
C MET A 35 1.84 3.71 -5.60
N GLY A 36 2.82 4.18 -6.37
CA GLY A 36 2.75 5.44 -7.10
C GLY A 36 1.63 5.49 -8.14
N ALA A 37 1.29 4.36 -8.76
CA ALA A 37 0.15 4.26 -9.69
C ALA A 37 -1.20 4.10 -8.97
N MET A 38 -1.22 3.44 -7.81
CA MET A 38 -2.45 3.16 -7.06
C MET A 38 -3.02 4.42 -6.41
N GLN A 39 -2.17 5.28 -5.84
CA GLN A 39 -2.60 6.46 -5.10
C GLN A 39 -3.40 7.48 -5.95
N PRO A 40 -2.95 7.92 -7.15
CA PRO A 40 -3.75 8.79 -8.02
C PRO A 40 -4.99 8.07 -8.58
N SER A 41 -4.92 6.75 -8.83
CA SER A 41 -6.09 5.97 -9.26
C SER A 41 -7.19 5.97 -8.21
N LEU A 42 -6.82 5.77 -6.94
CA LEU A 42 -7.75 5.81 -5.81
C LEU A 42 -8.35 7.22 -5.63
N ASN A 43 -7.52 8.26 -5.64
CA ASN A 43 -7.99 9.64 -5.53
C ASN A 43 -8.94 10.01 -6.69
N SER A 44 -8.64 9.58 -7.92
CA SER A 44 -9.54 9.79 -9.06
C SER A 44 -10.89 9.08 -8.88
N LEU A 45 -10.88 7.82 -8.42
CA LEU A 45 -12.12 7.06 -8.19
C LEU A 45 -12.97 7.65 -7.07
N ILE A 46 -12.34 8.10 -5.98
CA ILE A 46 -13.05 8.73 -4.86
C ILE A 46 -13.63 10.07 -5.32
N SER A 47 -12.85 10.90 -6.03
CA SER A 47 -13.33 12.18 -6.57
C SER A 47 -14.49 12.01 -7.56
N ARG A 48 -14.47 10.97 -8.41
CA ARG A 48 -15.57 10.69 -9.36
C ARG A 48 -16.84 10.14 -8.70
N ARG A 49 -16.74 9.59 -7.49
CA ARG A 49 -17.89 9.02 -6.76
C ARG A 49 -18.47 9.99 -5.72
N ALA A 50 -17.69 10.96 -5.26
CA ALA A 50 -18.14 11.99 -4.34
C ALA A 50 -18.86 13.12 -5.10
N ALA A 51 -19.92 13.66 -4.51
CA ALA A 51 -20.53 14.90 -4.99
C ALA A 51 -19.52 16.05 -4.95
N ALA A 52 -19.66 17.05 -5.82
CA ALA A 52 -18.69 18.14 -5.95
C ALA A 52 -18.49 18.91 -4.62
N GLU A 53 -19.57 19.04 -3.84
CA GLU A 53 -19.60 19.71 -2.54
C GLU A 53 -18.93 18.89 -1.43
N GLU A 54 -18.89 17.57 -1.58
CA GLU A 54 -18.41 16.62 -0.55
C GLU A 54 -16.98 16.12 -0.81
N GLN A 55 -16.37 16.46 -1.95
CA GLN A 55 -15.05 15.91 -2.33
C GLN A 55 -13.98 16.15 -1.26
N GLY A 56 -13.97 17.32 -0.63
CA GLY A 56 -13.03 17.65 0.45
C GLY A 56 -13.21 16.76 1.68
N GLU A 57 -14.46 16.50 2.08
CA GLU A 57 -14.79 15.64 3.21
C GLU A 57 -14.39 14.19 2.94
N VAL A 58 -14.76 13.65 1.77
CA VAL A 58 -14.46 12.26 1.41
C VAL A 58 -12.95 12.05 1.25
N MET A 59 -12.23 13.01 0.68
CA MET A 59 -10.76 12.96 0.61
C MET A 59 -10.12 13.05 2.00
N GLY A 60 -10.63 13.91 2.88
CA GLY A 60 -10.18 14.02 4.26
C GLY A 60 -10.36 12.71 5.04
N LEU A 61 -11.50 12.04 4.85
CA LEU A 61 -11.76 10.71 5.42
C LEU A 61 -10.80 9.66 4.86
N ALA A 62 -10.58 9.64 3.55
CA ALA A 62 -9.65 8.72 2.91
C ALA A 62 -8.21 8.90 3.43
N GLN A 63 -7.77 10.15 3.61
CA GLN A 63 -6.47 10.44 4.20
C GLN A 63 -6.39 10.03 5.68
N SER A 64 -7.47 10.23 6.45
CA SER A 64 -7.55 9.82 7.86
C SER A 64 -7.43 8.30 8.01
N VAL A 65 -8.17 7.53 7.19
CA VAL A 65 -8.04 6.07 7.11
C VAL A 65 -6.63 5.66 6.70
N GLY A 66 -6.02 6.36 5.74
CA GLY A 66 -4.62 6.15 5.36
C GLY A 66 -3.64 6.38 6.51
N SER A 67 -3.83 7.43 7.31
CA SER A 67 -3.03 7.71 8.50
C SER A 67 -3.19 6.62 9.56
N LEU A 68 -4.43 6.19 9.83
CA LEU A 68 -4.70 5.10 10.75
C LEU A 68 -4.03 3.80 10.27
N SER A 69 -4.08 3.52 8.97
CA SER A 69 -3.43 2.34 8.37
C SER A 69 -1.92 2.36 8.56
N ARG A 70 -1.27 3.54 8.51
CA ARG A 70 0.17 3.69 8.77
C ARG A 70 0.55 3.49 10.23
N VAL A 71 -0.39 3.68 11.17
CA VAL A 71 -0.17 3.40 12.60
C VAL A 71 -0.43 1.93 12.90
N LEU A 72 -1.59 1.41 12.48
CA LEU A 72 -1.99 0.04 12.75
C LEU A 72 -1.17 -0.99 11.98
N GLY A 73 -0.72 -0.65 10.76
CA GLY A 73 0.06 -1.55 9.90
C GLY A 73 1.31 -2.09 10.59
N PRO A 74 2.24 -1.23 11.06
CA PRO A 74 3.43 -1.67 11.79
C PRO A 74 3.12 -2.41 13.09
N ILE A 75 2.07 -2.02 13.82
CA ILE A 75 1.67 -2.69 15.07
C ILE A 75 1.26 -4.13 14.80
N ILE A 76 0.37 -4.34 13.82
CA ILE A 76 -0.11 -5.67 13.44
C ILE A 76 1.02 -6.48 12.83
N ALA A 77 1.81 -5.89 11.92
CA ALA A 77 2.94 -6.56 11.28
C ALA A 77 4.00 -6.99 12.30
N GLY A 78 4.31 -6.15 13.29
CA GLY A 78 5.23 -6.47 14.38
C GLY A 78 4.72 -7.63 15.24
N ALA A 79 3.45 -7.60 15.64
CA ALA A 79 2.83 -8.69 16.40
C ALA A 79 2.82 -10.02 15.62
N LEU A 80 2.53 -9.98 14.32
CA LEU A 80 2.57 -11.16 13.46
C LEU A 80 4.01 -11.69 13.29
N PHE A 81 4.99 -10.80 13.14
CA PHE A 81 6.40 -11.17 13.04
C PHE A 81 6.89 -11.84 14.33
N GLU A 82 6.50 -11.32 15.49
CA GLU A 82 6.82 -11.92 16.79
C GLU A 82 6.19 -13.32 16.95
N ALA A 83 4.93 -13.47 16.55
CA ALA A 83 4.20 -14.74 16.69
C ALA A 83 4.66 -15.84 15.71
N PHE A 84 4.99 -15.50 14.46
CA PHE A 84 5.22 -16.48 13.39
C PHE A 84 6.63 -16.43 12.77
N GLY A 85 7.30 -15.28 12.81
CA GLY A 85 8.57 -15.06 12.12
C GLY A 85 9.82 -15.28 12.97
N ARG A 86 9.67 -15.50 14.27
CA ARG A 86 10.78 -15.66 15.23
C ARG A 86 11.32 -17.10 15.35
N ASN A 87 10.73 -18.08 14.65
CA ASN A 87 11.15 -19.50 14.69
C ASN A 87 12.18 -19.83 13.60
#